data_AF-A0A2X2T2F3-F1
#
_entry.id   AF-A0A2X2T2F3-F1
#
_cell.length_a   1.000
_cell.length_b   1.000
_cell.length_c   1.000
_cell.angle_alpha   90.00
_cell.angle_beta   90.00
_cell.angle_gamma   90.00
#
_symmetry.space_group_name_H-M   'P 1'
#
loop_
_entity.id
_entity.type
_entity.pdbx_description
1 polymer ?
#
loop_
_entity_poly.entity_id
_entity_poly.type
_entity_poly.pdbx_seq_one_letter_code
_entity_poly.pdbx_strand_id
1 'polypeptide(L)'
;MVHSVPFLKKYTIPEPVAGGLLVAVALLILKKSMGWEIEFDMSLKDPLMLAFFATIGLNANIASLRKGGKVVGIFLFIVVGLLVMQNAIGIGMASMLGLDPLMGLLAGSITLSGGHGTGAAWGKLFTERYGFQNATEVAMACATFGLVLGGLIGGPVARYLVKHSSTPNGAPDDNEIPGAFEKPDVGRVITSLVLIETIALIAICLTVGRVVAGLLQGTLFELPTFVCVLFIGVILSNLLAAVGFYRVFERAVSVLGNVCLSLFLAMALMSLKLWELASLALPMLAILAVQTLFMALYAIFVTWRLMGQKLRCGGAGRWSLWIWYGRYANGYR
;
A
#
# COMPACT_ATOMS: atom_id res chain seq x y z
N MET A 1 4.57 -16.36 -15.54
CA MET A 1 3.47 -17.13 -14.91
C MET A 1 2.16 -16.32 -14.83
N VAL A 2 2.14 -15.10 -14.27
CA VAL A 2 0.92 -14.26 -14.19
C VAL A 2 0.39 -13.82 -15.56
N HIS A 3 1.28 -13.52 -16.52
CA HIS A 3 0.89 -13.20 -17.89
C HIS A 3 0.24 -14.36 -18.67
N SER A 4 0.38 -15.60 -18.20
CA SER A 4 -0.08 -16.82 -18.90
C SER A 4 -1.39 -17.38 -18.34
N VAL A 5 -1.83 -16.95 -17.15
CA VAL A 5 -3.07 -17.42 -16.51
C VAL A 5 -4.11 -16.29 -16.53
N PRO A 6 -5.16 -16.37 -17.37
CA PRO A 6 -6.15 -15.29 -17.53
C PRO A 6 -6.83 -14.88 -16.23
N PHE A 7 -7.01 -15.82 -15.30
CA PHE A 7 -7.62 -15.59 -13.99
C PHE A 7 -6.76 -14.68 -13.10
N LEU A 8 -5.44 -14.94 -12.98
CA LEU A 8 -4.53 -14.14 -12.16
C LEU A 8 -4.41 -12.69 -12.68
N LYS A 9 -4.42 -12.52 -14.01
CA LYS A 9 -4.41 -11.21 -14.66
C LYS A 9 -5.72 -10.43 -14.46
N LYS A 10 -6.87 -11.12 -14.47
CA LYS A 10 -8.20 -10.51 -14.32
C LYS A 10 -8.46 -9.96 -12.91
N TYR A 11 -7.81 -10.52 -11.89
CA TYR A 11 -8.02 -10.15 -10.49
C TYR A 11 -6.86 -9.34 -9.85
N THR A 12 -5.87 -8.90 -10.64
CA THR A 12 -4.77 -8.01 -10.17
C THR A 12 -3.96 -8.55 -9.00
N ILE A 13 -3.89 -9.88 -8.84
CA ILE A 13 -3.09 -10.45 -7.78
C ILE A 13 -1.62 -10.07 -8.06
N PRO A 14 -0.92 -9.40 -7.12
CA PRO A 14 0.47 -9.01 -7.35
C PRO A 14 1.32 -10.24 -7.71
N GLU A 15 2.16 -10.12 -8.73
CA GLU A 15 2.99 -11.25 -9.18
C GLU A 15 3.84 -11.89 -8.06
N PRO A 16 4.44 -11.12 -7.14
CA PRO A 16 5.19 -11.68 -6.03
C PRO A 16 4.30 -12.44 -5.05
N VAL A 17 3.02 -12.04 -4.94
CA VAL A 17 2.05 -12.72 -4.08
C VAL A 17 1.67 -14.08 -4.66
N ALA A 18 1.35 -14.11 -5.95
CA ALA A 18 1.08 -15.36 -6.64
C ALA A 18 2.28 -16.31 -6.63
N GLY A 19 3.49 -15.79 -6.88
CA GLY A 19 4.73 -16.59 -6.85
C GLY A 19 5.04 -17.16 -5.47
N GLY A 20 4.98 -16.33 -4.42
CA GLY A 20 5.22 -16.78 -3.04
C GLY A 20 4.21 -17.83 -2.58
N LEU A 21 2.92 -17.66 -2.91
CA LEU A 21 1.88 -18.63 -2.57
C LEU A 21 2.07 -19.98 -3.30
N LEU A 22 2.46 -19.95 -4.58
CA LEU A 22 2.75 -21.18 -5.34
C LEU A 22 3.89 -21.98 -4.69
N VAL A 23 4.96 -21.30 -4.28
CA VAL A 23 6.09 -21.93 -3.57
C VAL A 23 5.62 -22.47 -2.23
N ALA A 24 4.85 -21.70 -1.46
CA ALA A 24 4.30 -22.16 -0.17
C ALA A 24 3.44 -23.42 -0.29
N VAL A 25 2.59 -23.50 -1.33
CA VAL A 25 1.77 -24.69 -1.61
C VAL A 25 2.65 -25.88 -2.02
N ALA A 26 3.66 -25.66 -2.87
CA ALA A 26 4.58 -26.73 -3.27
C ALA A 26 5.36 -27.29 -2.07
N LEU A 27 5.85 -26.43 -1.17
CA LEU A 27 6.52 -26.81 0.07
C LEU A 27 5.58 -27.57 1.01
N LEU A 28 4.31 -27.14 1.12
CA LEU A 28 3.32 -27.84 1.94
C LEU A 28 3.07 -29.27 1.41
N ILE A 29 2.98 -29.44 0.09
CA ILE A 29 2.83 -30.76 -0.55
C ILE A 29 4.07 -31.60 -0.27
N LEU A 30 5.27 -31.05 -0.46
CA LEU A 30 6.54 -31.75 -0.23
C LEU A 30 6.70 -32.19 1.23
N LYS A 31 6.35 -31.32 2.18
CA LYS A 31 6.37 -31.63 3.61
C LYS A 31 5.39 -32.75 3.97
N LYS A 32 4.16 -32.72 3.42
CA LYS A 32 3.16 -33.77 3.68
C LYS A 32 3.47 -35.10 3.00
N SER A 33 4.12 -35.11 1.82
CA SER A 33 4.36 -36.33 1.06
C SER A 33 5.71 -36.99 1.37
N MET A 34 6.78 -36.20 1.50
CA MET A 34 8.16 -36.69 1.64
C MET A 34 8.78 -36.38 3.01
N GLY A 35 8.13 -35.57 3.85
CA GLY A 35 8.65 -35.17 5.15
C GLY A 35 9.87 -34.25 5.09
N TRP A 36 10.22 -33.73 3.90
CA TRP A 36 11.33 -32.79 3.74
C TRP A 36 10.89 -31.38 4.12
N GLU A 37 11.68 -30.75 4.98
CA GLU A 37 11.50 -29.36 5.39
C GLU A 37 12.63 -28.53 4.77
N ILE A 38 12.27 -27.68 3.81
CA ILE A 38 13.20 -26.73 3.18
C ILE A 38 13.06 -25.40 3.91
N GLU A 39 14.08 -25.02 4.67
CA GLU A 39 14.15 -23.71 5.31
C GLU A 39 14.85 -22.70 4.39
N PHE A 40 14.24 -21.53 4.24
CA PHE A 40 14.81 -20.42 3.47
C PHE A 40 15.50 -19.44 4.43
N ASP A 41 16.65 -18.90 4.02
CA ASP A 41 17.26 -17.80 4.76
C ASP A 41 16.43 -16.51 4.57
N MET A 42 15.87 -16.02 5.68
CA MET A 42 15.01 -14.84 5.74
C MET A 42 15.79 -13.57 6.10
N SER A 43 17.12 -13.61 6.17
CA SER A 43 18.00 -12.49 6.55
C SER A 43 17.77 -11.22 5.73
N LEU A 44 17.40 -11.35 4.45
CA LEU A 44 17.15 -10.22 3.54
C LEU A 44 15.73 -9.64 3.66
N LYS A 45 14.80 -10.30 4.36
CA LYS A 45 13.39 -9.86 4.49
C LYS A 45 13.30 -8.43 5.03
N ASP A 46 13.98 -8.17 6.13
CA ASP A 46 13.92 -6.88 6.81
C ASP A 46 14.63 -5.75 6.06
N PRO A 47 15.88 -5.93 5.57
CA PRO A 47 16.52 -4.93 4.72
C PRO A 47 15.68 -4.55 3.50
N LEU A 48 15.06 -5.53 2.83
CA LEU A 48 14.23 -5.28 1.64
C LEU A 48 12.94 -4.53 1.98
N MET A 49 12.29 -4.87 3.10
CA MET A 49 11.14 -4.12 3.60
C MET A 49 11.52 -2.66 3.89
N LEU A 50 12.60 -2.43 4.65
CA LEU A 50 13.05 -1.08 5.00
C LEU A 50 13.48 -0.29 3.76
N ALA A 51 14.15 -0.94 2.79
CA ALA A 51 14.53 -0.33 1.52
C ALA A 51 13.31 0.15 0.74
N PHE A 52 12.24 -0.64 0.70
CA PHE A 52 10.97 -0.21 0.11
C PHE A 52 10.41 1.05 0.79
N PHE A 53 10.34 1.10 2.13
CA PHE A 53 9.86 2.31 2.81
C PHE A 53 10.79 3.52 2.64
N ALA A 54 12.11 3.31 2.55
CA ALA A 54 13.06 4.35 2.19
C ALA A 54 12.74 4.91 0.79
N THR A 55 12.41 4.06 -0.18
CA THR A 55 12.05 4.52 -1.54
C THR A 55 10.76 5.34 -1.59
N ILE A 56 9.77 5.02 -0.75
CA ILE A 56 8.55 5.83 -0.61
C ILE A 56 8.92 7.23 -0.09
N GLY A 57 9.74 7.29 0.96
CA GLY A 57 10.20 8.56 1.52
C GLY A 57 11.04 9.38 0.54
N LEU A 58 11.95 8.73 -0.17
CA LEU A 58 12.83 9.37 -1.15
C LEU A 58 12.07 9.96 -2.35
N ASN A 59 10.92 9.38 -2.70
CA ASN A 59 10.02 9.91 -3.74
C ASN A 59 9.06 11.01 -3.22
N ALA A 60 9.05 11.30 -1.91
CA ALA A 60 8.16 12.32 -1.37
C ALA A 60 8.65 13.73 -1.72
N ASN A 61 7.78 14.53 -2.33
CA ASN A 61 8.07 15.91 -2.70
C ASN A 61 7.16 16.88 -1.91
N ILE A 62 7.71 17.50 -0.86
CA ILE A 62 6.97 18.43 0.01
C ILE A 62 6.57 19.70 -0.76
N ALA A 63 7.38 20.14 -1.73
CA ALA A 63 7.04 21.30 -2.55
C ALA A 63 5.80 21.02 -3.40
N SER A 64 5.69 19.84 -4.01
CA SER A 64 4.48 19.41 -4.74
C SER A 64 3.27 19.28 -3.82
N LEU A 65 3.44 18.75 -2.60
CA LEU A 65 2.37 18.68 -1.61
C LEU A 65 1.85 20.08 -1.24
N ARG A 66 2.75 21.05 -1.06
CA ARG A 66 2.40 22.45 -0.77
C ARG A 66 1.67 23.12 -1.94
N LYS A 67 2.06 22.83 -3.18
CA LYS A 67 1.38 23.34 -4.39
C LYS A 67 -0.07 22.87 -4.49
N GLY A 68 -0.39 21.67 -3.98
CA GLY A 68 -1.76 21.17 -3.92
C GLY A 68 -2.70 21.94 -2.97
N GLY A 69 -2.14 22.80 -2.11
CA GLY A 69 -2.87 23.84 -1.37
C GLY A 69 -4.06 23.32 -0.56
N LYS A 70 -5.17 24.07 -0.62
CA LYS A 70 -6.39 23.76 0.14
C LYS A 70 -7.02 22.41 -0.23
N VAL A 71 -6.86 21.97 -1.48
CA VAL A 71 -7.43 20.70 -1.97
C VAL A 71 -6.78 19.51 -1.30
N VAL A 72 -5.45 19.51 -1.19
CA VAL A 72 -4.68 18.46 -0.49
C VAL A 72 -5.04 18.43 0.99
N GLY A 73 -5.18 19.58 1.65
CA GLY A 73 -5.57 19.63 3.07
C GLY A 73 -6.97 19.03 3.32
N ILE A 74 -7.95 19.38 2.49
CA ILE A 74 -9.31 18.81 2.58
C ILE A 74 -9.27 17.30 2.29
N PHE A 75 -8.52 16.87 1.27
CA PHE A 75 -8.37 15.47 0.94
C PHE A 75 -7.76 14.67 2.10
N LEU A 76 -6.68 15.19 2.70
CA LEU A 76 -6.04 14.57 3.86
C LEU A 76 -7.01 14.42 5.02
N PHE A 77 -7.81 15.46 5.31
CA PHE A 77 -8.82 15.41 6.36
C PHE A 77 -9.87 14.31 6.09
N ILE A 78 -10.35 14.19 4.85
CA ILE A 78 -11.30 13.15 4.45
C ILE A 78 -10.69 11.75 4.60
N VAL A 79 -9.43 11.57 4.20
CA VAL A 79 -8.72 10.28 4.33
C VAL A 79 -8.49 9.93 5.80
N VAL A 80 -8.03 10.87 6.63
CA VAL A 80 -7.87 10.63 8.06
C VAL A 80 -9.19 10.24 8.71
N GLY A 81 -10.29 10.94 8.38
CA GLY A 81 -11.63 10.59 8.84
C GLY A 81 -12.04 9.16 8.47
N LEU A 82 -11.74 8.74 7.23
CA LEU A 82 -11.95 7.35 6.82
C LEU A 82 -11.12 6.40 7.69
N LEU A 83 -9.81 6.62 7.81
CA LEU A 83 -8.92 5.69 8.51
C LEU A 83 -9.37 5.48 9.95
N VAL A 84 -9.81 6.55 10.63
CA VAL A 84 -10.38 6.47 11.97
C VAL A 84 -11.64 5.62 11.99
N MET A 85 -12.58 5.84 11.07
CA MET A 85 -13.80 5.04 10.99
C MET A 85 -13.54 3.58 10.62
N GLN A 86 -12.63 3.30 9.68
CA GLN A 86 -12.22 1.95 9.32
C GLN A 86 -11.60 1.22 10.52
N ASN A 87 -10.77 1.90 11.32
CA ASN A 87 -10.20 1.32 12.52
C ASN A 87 -11.29 1.01 13.55
N ALA A 88 -12.22 1.93 13.78
CA ALA A 88 -13.34 1.70 14.70
C ALA A 88 -14.22 0.53 14.26
N ILE A 89 -14.59 0.45 12.99
CA ILE A 89 -15.39 -0.65 12.43
C ILE A 89 -14.61 -1.97 12.48
N GLY A 90 -13.33 -1.95 12.11
CA GLY A 90 -12.48 -3.14 12.09
C GLY A 90 -12.30 -3.73 13.48
N ILE A 91 -11.90 -2.90 14.45
CA ILE A 91 -11.77 -3.30 15.86
C ILE A 91 -13.11 -3.78 16.42
N GLY A 92 -14.20 -3.05 16.15
CA GLY A 92 -15.54 -3.40 16.61
C GLY A 92 -15.99 -4.77 16.10
N MET A 93 -15.87 -5.02 14.80
CA MET A 93 -16.24 -6.31 14.19
C MET A 93 -15.35 -7.44 14.67
N ALA A 94 -14.04 -7.23 14.79
CA ALA A 94 -13.12 -8.26 15.32
C ALA A 94 -13.52 -8.64 16.75
N SER A 95 -13.79 -7.65 17.60
CA SER A 95 -14.21 -7.88 18.99
C SER A 95 -15.55 -8.62 19.08
N MET A 96 -16.53 -8.26 18.23
CA MET A 96 -17.84 -8.93 18.17
C MET A 96 -17.75 -10.40 17.72
N LEU A 97 -16.77 -10.72 16.87
CA LEU A 97 -16.50 -12.07 16.38
C LEU A 97 -15.57 -12.86 17.32
N GLY A 98 -15.18 -12.30 18.46
CA GLY A 98 -14.28 -12.94 19.43
C GLY A 98 -12.82 -13.03 18.96
N LEU A 99 -12.42 -12.19 18.00
CA LEU A 99 -11.06 -12.10 17.47
C LEU A 99 -10.26 -10.99 18.15
N ASP A 100 -8.93 -11.07 18.02
CA ASP A 100 -8.03 -10.01 18.47
C ASP A 100 -8.30 -8.68 17.72
N PRO A 101 -8.43 -7.53 18.39
CA PRO A 101 -8.60 -6.22 17.76
C PRO A 101 -7.57 -5.87 16.67
N LEU A 102 -6.34 -6.39 16.79
CA LEU A 102 -5.27 -6.20 15.79
C LEU A 102 -5.63 -6.83 14.44
N MET A 103 -6.37 -7.94 14.44
CA MET A 103 -6.97 -8.55 13.24
C MET A 103 -7.88 -7.55 12.52
N GLY A 104 -8.68 -6.80 13.28
CA GLY A 104 -9.58 -5.77 12.76
C GLY A 104 -8.85 -4.60 12.11
N LEU A 105 -7.70 -4.20 12.67
CA LEU A 105 -6.84 -3.17 12.08
C LEU A 105 -6.17 -3.65 10.79
N LEU A 106 -5.68 -4.89 10.77
CA LEU A 106 -5.10 -5.51 9.58
C LEU A 106 -6.14 -5.73 8.48
N ALA A 107 -7.34 -6.20 8.80
CA ALA A 107 -8.44 -6.33 7.86
C ALA A 107 -9.15 -5.00 7.51
N GLY A 108 -8.69 -3.88 8.09
CA GLY A 108 -9.21 -2.54 7.87
C GLY A 108 -8.18 -1.64 7.20
N SER A 109 -7.90 -0.50 7.83
CA SER A 109 -7.14 0.58 7.22
C SER A 109 -5.71 0.21 6.82
N ILE A 110 -5.04 -0.65 7.59
CA ILE A 110 -3.64 -0.99 7.39
C ILE A 110 -3.44 -1.64 6.01
N THR A 111 -4.36 -2.50 5.58
CA THR A 111 -4.26 -3.20 4.29
C THR A 111 -5.14 -2.60 3.21
N LEU A 112 -6.40 -2.21 3.53
CA LEU A 112 -7.34 -1.71 2.54
C LEU A 112 -7.00 -0.30 2.06
N SER A 113 -6.32 0.50 2.89
CA SER A 113 -5.79 1.81 2.49
C SER A 113 -4.28 1.83 2.36
N GLY A 114 -3.56 1.07 3.20
CA GLY A 114 -2.09 1.02 3.16
C GLY A 114 -1.49 0.04 2.13
N GLY A 115 -2.26 -0.92 1.64
CA GLY A 115 -1.80 -1.94 0.69
C GLY A 115 -0.83 -2.98 1.30
N HIS A 116 -0.29 -3.85 0.44
CA HIS A 116 0.56 -4.98 0.85
C HIS A 116 1.80 -4.58 1.64
N GLY A 117 2.51 -3.52 1.22
CA GLY A 117 3.72 -3.07 1.89
C GLY A 117 3.48 -2.62 3.33
N THR A 118 2.44 -1.80 3.54
CA THR A 118 2.01 -1.33 4.87
C THR A 118 1.48 -2.49 5.71
N GLY A 119 0.61 -3.32 5.14
CA GLY A 119 0.09 -4.55 5.76
C GLY A 119 1.19 -5.44 6.28
N ALA A 120 2.21 -5.70 5.48
CA ALA A 120 3.29 -6.60 5.84
C ALA A 120 4.23 -6.01 6.90
N ALA A 121 4.50 -4.70 6.85
CA ALA A 121 5.33 -4.04 7.86
C ALA A 121 4.65 -3.99 9.23
N TRP A 122 3.37 -3.63 9.27
CA TRP A 122 2.58 -3.64 10.49
C TRP A 122 2.30 -5.06 10.98
N GLY A 123 2.07 -6.01 10.06
CA GLY A 123 1.95 -7.42 10.39
C GLY A 123 3.21 -7.94 11.08
N LYS A 124 4.40 -7.64 10.53
CA LYS A 124 5.67 -7.98 11.18
C LYS A 124 5.76 -7.41 12.60
N LEU A 125 5.45 -6.12 12.74
CA LEU A 125 5.46 -5.45 14.05
C LEU A 125 4.47 -6.08 15.03
N PHE A 126 3.27 -6.47 14.58
CA PHE A 126 2.25 -7.11 15.41
C PHE A 126 2.68 -8.48 15.88
N THR A 127 3.39 -9.24 15.05
CA THR A 127 3.99 -10.51 15.47
C THR A 127 5.12 -10.31 16.48
N GLU A 128 6.07 -9.40 16.21
CA GLU A 128 7.25 -9.19 17.06
C GLU A 128 6.92 -8.55 18.41
N ARG A 129 6.02 -7.55 18.43
CA ARG A 129 5.77 -6.72 19.61
C ARG A 129 4.53 -7.12 20.38
N TYR A 130 3.50 -7.60 19.70
CA TYR A 130 2.21 -7.93 20.29
C TYR A 130 1.92 -9.44 20.30
N GLY A 131 2.81 -10.26 19.74
CA GLY A 131 2.65 -11.71 19.71
C GLY A 131 1.53 -12.21 18.80
N PHE A 132 0.96 -11.35 17.95
CA PHE A 132 -0.11 -11.73 17.02
C PHE A 132 0.45 -12.65 15.93
N GLN A 133 0.23 -13.94 16.09
CA GLN A 133 0.75 -14.97 15.20
C GLN A 133 0.11 -14.86 13.81
N ASN A 134 0.92 -15.09 12.78
CA ASN A 134 0.54 -14.97 11.37
C ASN A 134 -0.04 -13.60 10.94
N ALA A 135 0.32 -12.52 11.63
CA ALA A 135 -0.17 -11.19 11.32
C ALA A 135 0.19 -10.73 9.90
N THR A 136 1.39 -11.08 9.42
CA THR A 136 1.86 -10.71 8.08
C THR A 136 1.02 -11.40 7.01
N GLU A 137 0.74 -12.67 7.23
CA GLU A 137 -0.02 -13.60 6.39
C GLU A 137 -1.47 -13.12 6.24
N VAL A 138 -2.10 -12.80 7.37
CA VAL A 138 -3.40 -12.14 7.44
C VAL A 138 -3.39 -10.84 6.64
N ALA A 139 -2.35 -10.01 6.83
CA ALA A 139 -2.27 -8.73 6.16
C ALA A 139 -2.17 -8.88 4.63
N MET A 140 -1.40 -9.86 4.14
CA MET A 140 -1.31 -10.16 2.72
C MET A 140 -2.64 -10.63 2.13
N ALA A 141 -3.36 -11.48 2.86
CA ALA A 141 -4.67 -11.97 2.45
C ALA A 141 -5.69 -10.83 2.36
N CYS A 142 -5.77 -9.99 3.39
CA CYS A 142 -6.65 -8.82 3.42
C CYS A 142 -6.31 -7.82 2.31
N ALA A 143 -5.03 -7.51 2.09
CA ALA A 143 -4.60 -6.58 1.05
C ALA A 143 -4.93 -7.09 -0.36
N THR A 144 -4.76 -8.40 -0.60
CA THR A 144 -5.08 -9.02 -1.89
C THR A 144 -6.59 -9.03 -2.13
N PHE A 145 -7.38 -9.34 -1.10
CA PHE A 145 -8.83 -9.26 -1.15
C PHE A 145 -9.31 -7.83 -1.42
N GLY A 146 -8.70 -6.84 -0.77
CA GLY A 146 -8.96 -5.42 -0.98
C GLY A 146 -8.72 -4.97 -2.42
N LEU A 147 -7.65 -5.44 -3.07
CA LEU A 147 -7.42 -5.16 -4.50
C LEU A 147 -8.50 -5.78 -5.41
N VAL A 148 -8.91 -7.03 -5.12
CA VAL A 148 -9.93 -7.73 -5.90
C VAL A 148 -11.29 -7.05 -5.78
N LEU A 149 -11.76 -6.85 -4.54
CA LEU A 149 -13.02 -6.15 -4.31
C LEU A 149 -12.95 -4.70 -4.77
N GLY A 150 -11.76 -4.11 -4.71
CA GLY A 150 -11.56 -2.78 -5.15
C GLY A 150 -11.76 -2.59 -6.65
N GLY A 151 -11.19 -3.48 -7.45
CA GLY A 151 -11.47 -3.53 -8.90
C GLY A 151 -12.94 -3.81 -9.22
N LEU A 152 -13.60 -4.66 -8.42
CA LEU A 152 -15.00 -5.03 -8.63
C LEU A 152 -15.99 -3.89 -8.32
N ILE A 153 -15.75 -3.13 -7.25
CA ILE A 153 -16.68 -2.12 -6.73
C ILE A 153 -16.35 -0.72 -7.26
N GLY A 154 -15.09 -0.43 -7.58
CA GLY A 154 -14.67 0.86 -8.12
C GLY A 154 -15.43 1.25 -9.40
N GLY A 155 -15.70 0.29 -10.30
CA GLY A 155 -16.45 0.52 -11.53
C GLY A 155 -17.92 0.94 -11.30
N PRO A 156 -18.73 0.14 -10.59
CA PRO A 156 -20.09 0.51 -10.20
C PRO A 156 -20.18 1.85 -9.44
N VAL A 157 -19.28 2.09 -8.48
CA VAL A 157 -19.26 3.35 -7.72
C VAL A 157 -18.93 4.53 -8.64
N ALA A 158 -17.93 4.42 -9.52
CA ALA A 158 -17.62 5.46 -10.50
C ALA A 158 -18.81 5.78 -11.40
N ARG A 159 -19.48 4.76 -11.95
CA ARG A 159 -20.67 4.93 -12.79
C ARG A 159 -21.81 5.62 -12.04
N TYR A 160 -22.04 5.25 -10.79
CA TYR A 160 -23.05 5.88 -9.95
C TYR A 160 -22.78 7.36 -9.74
N LEU A 161 -21.52 7.72 -9.42
CA LEU A 161 -21.10 9.10 -9.20
C LEU A 161 -21.20 9.96 -10.46
N VAL A 162 -20.78 9.43 -11.63
CA VAL A 162 -20.89 10.14 -12.92
C VAL A 162 -22.35 10.43 -13.27
N LYS A 163 -23.24 9.43 -13.12
CA LYS A 163 -24.68 9.58 -13.42
C LYS A 163 -25.36 10.66 -12.57
N HIS A 164 -24.88 10.90 -11.35
CA HIS A 164 -25.43 11.89 -10.42
C HIS A 164 -24.59 13.17 -10.34
N SER A 165 -23.72 13.41 -11.33
CA SER A 165 -22.95 14.65 -11.45
C SER A 165 -23.73 15.69 -12.27
N SER A 166 -23.77 16.94 -11.79
CA SER A 166 -24.56 18.02 -12.40
C SER A 166 -23.80 18.82 -13.47
N THR A 167 -22.81 18.24 -14.15
CA THR A 167 -22.09 18.90 -15.24
C THR A 167 -22.74 18.54 -16.58
N PRO A 168 -23.42 19.48 -17.26
CA PRO A 168 -23.84 19.30 -18.65
C PRO A 168 -22.57 19.25 -19.51
N ASN A 169 -22.46 18.25 -20.38
CA ASN A 169 -21.26 17.83 -21.12
C ASN A 169 -20.32 16.92 -20.31
N GLY A 170 -20.74 15.67 -20.14
CA GLY A 170 -19.89 14.55 -19.73
C GLY A 170 -18.90 14.11 -20.81
N ALA A 171 -18.24 15.05 -21.49
CA ALA A 171 -16.99 14.77 -22.19
C ALA A 171 -15.84 15.10 -21.24
N PRO A 172 -14.90 14.17 -20.98
CA PRO A 172 -13.70 14.54 -20.26
C PRO A 172 -13.00 15.61 -21.10
N ASP A 173 -12.64 16.74 -20.49
CA ASP A 173 -11.56 17.54 -21.05
C ASP A 173 -10.28 16.70 -20.92
N ASP A 174 -10.07 15.83 -21.91
CA ASP A 174 -8.95 14.89 -22.02
C ASP A 174 -7.63 15.63 -22.35
N ASN A 175 -7.64 16.97 -22.38
CA ASN A 175 -6.47 17.79 -22.70
C ASN A 175 -5.60 18.15 -21.50
N GLU A 176 -6.07 17.98 -20.27
CA GLU A 176 -5.21 18.05 -19.09
C GLU A 176 -5.00 16.66 -18.51
N ILE A 177 -3.99 15.97 -19.06
CA ILE A 177 -3.32 14.86 -18.39
C ILE A 177 -2.89 15.37 -17.00
N PRO A 178 -3.44 14.88 -15.88
CA PRO A 178 -3.12 15.44 -14.57
C PRO A 178 -1.69 15.04 -14.18
N GLY A 179 -0.74 15.95 -14.41
CA GLY A 179 0.62 15.88 -13.90
C GLY A 179 0.63 16.09 -12.39
N ALA A 180 0.48 15.00 -11.63
CA ALA A 180 0.95 14.92 -10.25
C ALA A 180 1.73 13.62 -9.94
N PHE A 181 1.88 12.77 -10.95
CA PHE A 181 3.17 12.15 -11.26
C PHE A 181 3.52 12.69 -12.65
N GLU A 182 4.51 13.57 -12.73
CA GLU A 182 5.06 13.93 -14.05
C GLU A 182 5.32 12.62 -14.82
N LYS A 183 4.94 12.58 -16.10
CA LYS A 183 5.54 11.62 -17.01
C LYS A 183 7.05 11.75 -16.77
N PRO A 184 7.74 10.69 -16.34
CA PRO A 184 9.13 10.81 -15.96
C PRO A 184 9.85 11.36 -17.18
N ASP A 185 10.51 12.49 -16.99
CA ASP A 185 11.16 13.29 -18.02
C ASP A 185 11.73 12.38 -19.11
N VAL A 186 11.24 12.56 -20.34
CA VAL A 186 11.52 11.68 -21.47
C VAL A 186 12.94 12.00 -21.94
N GLY A 187 13.94 11.48 -21.23
CA GLY A 187 15.33 11.77 -21.61
C GLY A 187 16.46 11.08 -20.85
N ARG A 188 16.25 10.57 -19.62
CA ARG A 188 17.32 9.85 -18.89
C ARG A 188 17.02 8.36 -18.73
N VAL A 189 17.91 7.56 -19.33
CA VAL A 189 17.99 6.11 -19.14
C VAL A 189 18.49 5.80 -17.73
N ILE A 190 18.06 4.66 -17.17
CA ILE A 190 18.61 4.16 -15.90
C ILE A 190 20.05 3.73 -16.20
N THR A 191 21.02 4.50 -15.76
CA THR A 191 22.44 4.14 -15.84
C THR A 191 22.88 3.45 -14.55
N SER A 192 23.95 2.65 -14.63
CA SER A 192 24.53 2.00 -13.44
C SER A 192 24.90 3.00 -12.35
N LEU A 193 25.37 4.19 -12.75
CA LEU A 193 25.70 5.27 -11.82
C LEU A 193 24.49 5.72 -11.01
N VAL A 194 23.37 6.01 -11.69
CA VAL A 194 22.12 6.44 -11.02
C VAL A 194 21.58 5.35 -10.10
N LEU A 195 21.76 4.08 -10.48
CA LEU A 195 21.37 2.96 -9.63
C LEU A 195 22.23 2.88 -8.35
N ILE A 196 23.55 3.02 -8.48
CA ILE A 196 24.49 3.05 -7.35
C ILE A 196 24.17 4.22 -6.42
N GLU A 197 23.96 5.42 -6.96
CA GLU A 197 23.56 6.60 -6.18
C GLU A 197 22.25 6.36 -5.42
N THR A 198 21.27 5.75 -6.08
CA THR A 198 19.98 5.44 -5.45
C THR A 198 20.14 4.41 -4.32
N ILE A 199 20.94 3.36 -4.54
CA ILE A 199 21.26 2.37 -3.50
C ILE A 199 21.98 3.02 -2.33
N ALA A 200 22.91 3.95 -2.59
CA ALA A 200 23.61 4.69 -1.54
C ALA A 200 22.64 5.54 -0.71
N LEU A 201 21.70 6.25 -1.35
CA LEU A 201 20.66 7.01 -0.64
C LEU A 201 19.77 6.11 0.21
N ILE A 202 19.35 4.95 -0.32
CA ILE A 202 18.61 3.95 0.45
C ILE A 202 19.42 3.47 1.65
N ALA A 203 20.70 3.16 1.49
CA ALA A 203 21.57 2.72 2.57
C ALA A 203 21.74 3.78 3.67
N ILE A 204 21.81 5.06 3.30
CA ILE A 204 21.80 6.19 4.26
C ILE A 204 20.49 6.20 5.04
N CYS A 205 19.34 6.12 4.35
CA CYS A 205 18.03 6.08 5.01
C CYS A 205 17.90 4.91 5.98
N LEU A 206 18.39 3.72 5.62
CA LEU A 206 18.36 2.54 6.47
C LEU A 206 19.23 2.71 7.71
N THR A 207 20.45 3.23 7.54
CA THR A 207 21.41 3.39 8.63
C THR A 207 20.93 4.45 9.61
N VAL A 208 20.63 5.65 9.11
CA VAL A 208 20.16 6.77 9.95
C VAL A 208 18.80 6.46 10.55
N GLY A 209 17.88 5.87 9.79
CA GLY A 209 16.55 5.50 10.29
C GLY A 209 16.59 4.46 11.40
N ARG A 210 17.51 3.48 11.35
CA ARG A 210 17.73 2.53 12.45
C ARG A 210 18.31 3.18 13.70
N VAL A 211 19.28 4.08 13.53
CA VAL A 211 19.84 4.85 14.66
C VAL A 211 18.75 5.67 15.32
N VAL A 212 17.94 6.40 14.54
CA VAL A 212 16.83 7.20 15.07
C VAL A 212 15.79 6.32 15.75
N ALA A 213 15.42 5.18 15.17
CA ALA A 213 14.50 4.24 15.82
C ALA A 213 15.05 3.75 17.16
N GLY A 214 16.36 3.41 17.24
CA GLY A 214 17.02 3.02 18.47
C GLY A 214 17.06 4.12 19.53
N LEU A 215 17.23 5.39 19.12
CA LEU A 215 17.19 6.53 20.04
C LEU A 215 15.77 6.83 20.57
N LEU A 216 14.74 6.48 19.80
CA LEU A 216 13.34 6.65 20.19
C LEU A 216 12.79 5.49 21.04
N GLN A 217 13.49 4.36 21.10
CA GLN A 217 13.08 3.21 21.90
C GLN A 217 12.95 3.59 23.39
N GLY A 218 11.83 3.19 24.00
CA GLY A 218 11.53 3.49 25.41
C GLY A 218 11.05 4.92 25.68
N THR A 219 10.94 5.77 24.65
CA THR A 219 10.34 7.11 24.78
C THR A 219 8.83 7.08 24.50
N LEU A 220 8.12 8.14 24.88
CA LEU A 220 6.70 8.33 24.51
C LEU A 220 6.48 8.45 22.99
N PHE A 221 7.54 8.73 22.22
CA PHE A 221 7.53 8.85 20.77
C PHE A 221 8.15 7.61 20.09
N GLU A 222 8.10 6.45 20.73
CA GLU A 222 8.59 5.22 20.15
C GLU A 222 7.83 4.89 18.84
N LEU A 223 8.56 4.92 17.73
CA LEU A 223 8.03 4.64 16.40
C LEU A 223 8.67 3.38 15.82
N PRO A 224 7.93 2.60 15.01
CA PRO A 224 8.50 1.48 14.31
C PRO A 224 9.64 1.90 13.38
N THR A 225 10.65 1.04 13.23
CA THR A 225 11.85 1.34 12.43
C THR A 225 11.53 1.73 10.99
N PHE A 226 10.55 1.07 10.35
CA PHE A 226 10.17 1.40 8.97
C PHE A 226 9.57 2.81 8.83
N VAL A 227 8.87 3.31 9.86
CA VAL A 227 8.34 4.68 9.90
C VAL A 227 9.50 5.67 10.00
N CYS A 228 10.47 5.41 10.87
CA CYS A 228 11.68 6.23 10.99
C CYS A 228 12.46 6.28 9.67
N VAL A 229 12.69 5.13 9.03
CA VAL A 229 13.38 5.04 7.74
C VAL A 229 12.64 5.81 6.64
N LEU A 230 11.31 5.72 6.58
CA LEU A 230 10.50 6.51 5.65
C LEU A 230 10.69 8.01 5.88
N PHE A 231 10.58 8.48 7.13
CA PHE A 231 10.74 9.90 7.45
C PHE A 231 12.14 10.43 7.11
N ILE A 232 13.19 9.65 7.38
CA ILE A 232 14.54 10.00 6.94
C ILE A 232 14.61 10.11 5.42
N GLY A 233 13.96 9.22 4.67
CA GLY A 233 13.85 9.33 3.21
C GLY A 233 13.20 10.64 2.76
N VAL A 234 12.11 11.05 3.41
CA VAL A 234 11.43 12.34 3.13
C VAL A 234 12.34 13.52 3.42
N ILE A 235 13.02 13.52 4.57
CA ILE A 235 13.93 14.61 4.95
C ILE A 235 15.09 14.69 3.97
N LEU A 236 15.70 13.55 3.65
CA LEU A 236 16.87 13.47 2.78
C LEU A 236 16.53 13.95 1.36
N SER A 237 15.45 13.47 0.75
CA SER A 237 15.07 13.85 -0.62
C SER A 237 14.78 15.35 -0.75
N ASN A 238 14.08 15.92 0.23
CA ASN A 238 13.71 17.33 0.21
C ASN A 238 14.90 18.24 0.58
N LEU A 239 15.81 17.81 1.45
CA LEU A 239 17.04 18.54 1.76
C LEU A 239 17.98 18.59 0.56
N LEU A 240 18.22 17.45 -0.09
CA LEU A 240 19.06 17.37 -1.30
C LEU A 240 18.50 18.25 -2.42
N ALA A 241 17.18 18.25 -2.61
CA ALA A 241 16.51 19.10 -3.58
C ALA A 241 16.60 20.60 -3.23
N ALA A 242 16.50 20.96 -1.96
CA ALA A 242 16.58 22.35 -1.50
C ALA A 242 18.00 22.94 -1.60
N VAL A 243 19.03 22.15 -1.31
CA VAL A 243 20.44 22.56 -1.44
C VAL A 243 20.87 22.63 -2.91
N GLY A 244 20.10 22.02 -3.83
CA GLY A 244 20.41 21.99 -5.26
C GLY A 244 21.55 21.04 -5.63
N PHE A 245 22.05 20.26 -4.66
CA PHE A 245 23.21 19.37 -4.83
C PHE A 245 22.87 18.14 -5.68
N TYR A 246 21.66 17.59 -5.50
CA TYR A 246 21.23 16.39 -6.20
C TYR A 246 19.70 16.31 -6.27
N ARG A 247 19.16 15.97 -7.44
CA ARG A 247 17.74 15.64 -7.57
C ARG A 247 17.60 14.13 -7.62
N VAL A 248 16.88 13.60 -6.63
CA VAL A 248 16.57 12.18 -6.54
C VAL A 248 15.91 11.72 -7.84
N PHE A 249 16.48 10.70 -8.48
CA PHE A 249 15.94 10.18 -9.72
C PHE A 249 14.77 9.24 -9.42
N GLU A 250 13.56 9.80 -9.42
CA GLU A 250 12.31 9.13 -9.01
C GLU A 250 12.10 7.78 -9.72
N ARG A 251 12.51 7.67 -10.99
CA ARG A 251 12.38 6.42 -11.76
C ARG A 251 13.26 5.29 -11.21
N ALA A 252 14.52 5.55 -10.86
CA ALA A 252 15.39 4.52 -10.28
C ALA A 252 14.93 4.14 -8.87
N VAL A 253 14.52 5.13 -8.06
CA VAL A 253 13.95 4.89 -6.72
C VAL A 253 12.70 4.03 -6.81
N SER A 254 11.79 4.33 -7.74
CA SER A 254 10.56 3.54 -7.95
C SER A 254 10.86 2.11 -8.43
N VAL A 255 11.79 1.92 -9.36
CA VAL A 255 12.19 0.57 -9.82
C VAL A 255 12.77 -0.24 -8.66
N LEU A 256 13.73 0.31 -7.92
CA LEU A 256 14.33 -0.37 -6.77
C LEU A 256 13.30 -0.64 -5.66
N GLY A 257 12.41 0.31 -5.39
CA GLY A 257 11.32 0.14 -4.43
C GLY A 257 10.41 -1.03 -4.80
N ASN A 258 10.00 -1.13 -6.06
CA ASN A 258 9.16 -2.23 -6.55
C ASN A 258 9.87 -3.58 -6.49
N VAL A 259 11.17 -3.64 -6.80
CA VAL A 259 11.98 -4.85 -6.65
C VAL A 259 12.08 -5.27 -5.19
N CYS A 260 12.40 -4.34 -4.29
CA CYS A 260 12.50 -4.59 -2.86
C CYS A 260 11.18 -5.08 -2.28
N LEU A 261 10.07 -4.41 -2.61
CA LEU A 261 8.73 -4.85 -2.22
C LEU A 261 8.46 -6.26 -2.73
N SER A 262 8.70 -6.52 -4.02
CA SER A 262 8.42 -7.82 -4.63
C SER A 262 9.16 -8.96 -3.94
N LEU A 263 10.47 -8.81 -3.73
CA LEU A 263 11.27 -9.83 -3.04
C LEU A 263 10.83 -10.01 -1.58
N PHE A 264 10.58 -8.92 -0.87
CA PHE A 264 10.06 -8.95 0.49
C PHE A 264 8.72 -9.69 0.60
N LEU A 265 7.75 -9.36 -0.27
CA LEU A 265 6.45 -10.01 -0.30
C LEU A 265 6.60 -11.51 -0.62
N ALA A 266 7.44 -11.86 -1.60
CA ALA A 266 7.66 -13.25 -1.97
C ALA A 266 8.21 -14.07 -0.79
N MET A 267 9.25 -13.57 -0.11
CA MET A 267 9.80 -14.23 1.08
C MET A 267 8.77 -14.33 2.21
N ALA A 268 8.05 -13.24 2.50
CA ALA A 268 7.02 -13.23 3.55
C ALA A 268 5.92 -14.28 3.33
N LEU A 269 5.65 -14.64 2.08
CA LEU A 269 4.65 -15.65 1.73
C LEU A 269 5.22 -17.07 1.70
N MET A 270 6.53 -17.26 1.52
CA MET A 270 7.16 -18.58 1.63
C MET A 270 7.08 -19.12 3.07
N SER A 271 7.04 -18.24 4.08
CA SER A 271 6.88 -18.62 5.49
C SER A 271 5.43 -18.82 5.94
N LEU A 272 4.45 -18.76 5.02
CA LEU A 272 3.02 -18.86 5.33
C LEU A 272 2.63 -20.20 5.93
N LYS A 273 1.99 -20.16 7.10
CA LYS A 273 1.25 -21.30 7.66
C LYS A 273 -0.21 -21.29 7.20
N LEU A 274 -0.47 -21.85 6.02
CA LEU A 274 -1.82 -21.86 5.41
C LEU A 274 -2.93 -22.44 6.31
N TRP A 275 -2.59 -23.37 7.20
CA TRP A 275 -3.55 -24.01 8.09
C TRP A 275 -4.12 -23.04 9.15
N GLU A 276 -3.28 -22.14 9.69
CA GLU A 276 -3.69 -21.16 10.70
C GLU A 276 -4.56 -20.04 10.08
N LEU A 277 -4.42 -19.81 8.77
CA LEU A 277 -5.24 -18.85 8.04
C LEU A 277 -6.66 -19.36 7.74
N ALA A 278 -6.80 -20.68 7.54
CA ALA A 278 -8.08 -21.30 7.17
C ALA A 278 -9.14 -21.18 8.28
N SER A 279 -8.73 -21.30 9.55
CA SER A 279 -9.64 -21.12 10.70
C SER A 279 -10.14 -19.68 10.86
N LEU A 280 -9.34 -18.70 10.42
CA LEU A 280 -9.66 -17.27 10.48
C LEU A 280 -10.36 -16.76 9.22
N ALA A 281 -10.46 -17.57 8.17
CA ALA A 281 -10.92 -17.12 6.86
C ALA A 281 -12.36 -16.58 6.88
N LEU A 282 -13.29 -17.29 7.54
CA LEU A 282 -14.70 -16.89 7.57
C LEU A 282 -14.91 -15.57 8.35
N PRO A 283 -14.39 -15.42 9.59
CA PRO A 283 -14.44 -14.14 10.29
C PRO A 283 -13.76 -12.99 9.52
N MET A 284 -12.61 -13.24 8.89
CA MET A 284 -11.89 -12.25 8.11
C MET A 284 -12.71 -11.77 6.90
N LEU A 285 -13.36 -12.69 6.16
CA LEU A 285 -14.24 -12.33 5.04
C LEU A 285 -15.43 -11.48 5.49
N ALA A 286 -16.01 -11.77 6.65
CA ALA A 286 -17.10 -10.97 7.19
C ALA A 286 -16.65 -9.51 7.49
N ILE A 287 -15.49 -9.34 8.14
CA ILE A 287 -14.92 -8.01 8.41
C ILE A 287 -14.65 -7.28 7.09
N LEU A 288 -14.00 -7.93 6.14
CA LEU A 288 -13.64 -7.32 4.86
C LEU A 288 -14.87 -6.92 4.03
N ALA A 289 -15.95 -7.71 4.06
CA ALA A 289 -17.20 -7.37 3.37
C ALA A 289 -17.82 -6.08 3.94
N VAL A 290 -17.89 -5.97 5.27
CA VAL A 290 -18.41 -4.77 5.96
C VAL A 290 -17.52 -3.55 5.67
N GLN A 291 -16.20 -3.71 5.76
CA GLN A 291 -15.24 -2.64 5.46
C GLN A 291 -15.40 -2.14 4.03
N THR A 292 -15.56 -3.06 3.08
CA THR A 292 -15.69 -2.71 1.67
C THR A 292 -16.99 -1.97 1.39
N LEU A 293 -18.10 -2.43 1.97
CA LEU A 293 -19.38 -1.73 1.88
C LEU A 293 -19.27 -0.32 2.47
N PHE A 294 -18.66 -0.20 3.66
CA PHE A 294 -18.43 1.08 4.31
C PHE A 294 -17.58 2.02 3.44
N MET A 295 -16.49 1.54 2.85
CA MET A 295 -15.65 2.34 1.93
C MET A 295 -16.44 2.86 0.72
N ALA A 296 -17.27 2.01 0.13
CA ALA A 296 -18.12 2.41 -1.00
C ALA A 296 -19.12 3.50 -0.58
N LEU A 297 -19.79 3.34 0.57
CA LEU A 297 -20.72 4.33 1.11
C LEU A 297 -20.00 5.63 1.48
N TYR A 298 -18.83 5.57 2.10
CA TYR A 298 -18.04 6.74 2.47
C TYR A 298 -17.60 7.53 1.23
N ALA A 299 -17.16 6.84 0.18
CA ALA A 299 -16.82 7.47 -1.09
C ALA A 299 -18.03 8.22 -1.71
N ILE A 300 -19.22 7.61 -1.66
CA ILE A 300 -20.46 8.17 -2.22
C ILE A 300 -21.01 9.34 -1.40
N PHE A 301 -21.06 9.20 -0.07
CA PHE A 301 -21.75 10.17 0.78
C PHE A 301 -20.84 11.25 1.34
N VAL A 302 -19.57 10.96 1.60
CA VAL A 302 -18.63 11.90 2.24
C VAL A 302 -17.70 12.49 1.21
N THR A 303 -16.88 11.67 0.55
CA THR A 303 -15.84 12.14 -0.37
C THR A 303 -16.44 12.92 -1.54
N TRP A 304 -17.48 12.39 -2.17
CA TRP A 304 -18.18 13.06 -3.27
C TRP A 304 -18.79 14.40 -2.85
N ARG A 305 -19.44 14.49 -1.69
CA ARG A 305 -20.11 15.74 -1.25
C ARG A 305 -19.10 16.81 -0.87
N LEU A 306 -18.03 16.45 -0.17
CA LEU A 306 -17.03 17.39 0.32
C LEU A 306 -16.06 17.87 -0.78
N MET A 307 -15.74 17.02 -1.75
CA MET A 307 -14.95 17.43 -2.93
C MET A 307 -15.83 18.09 -4.02
N GLY A 308 -17.13 17.74 -4.10
CA GLY A 308 -18.02 18.05 -5.23
C GLY A 308 -18.73 19.41 -5.24
N GLN A 309 -18.54 20.28 -4.25
CA GLN A 309 -19.19 21.61 -4.24
C GLN A 309 -18.35 22.76 -4.82
N LYS A 310 -17.03 22.61 -5.01
CA LYS A 310 -16.16 23.64 -5.64
C LYS A 310 -15.14 23.12 -6.67
N LEU A 311 -14.98 21.80 -6.86
CA LEU A 311 -13.99 21.20 -7.76
C LEU A 311 -14.67 20.35 -8.85
N ARG A 312 -15.62 20.94 -9.58
CA ARG A 312 -16.33 20.28 -10.68
C ARG A 312 -15.51 20.11 -11.97
N CYS A 313 -14.29 20.65 -12.05
CA CYS A 313 -13.46 20.59 -13.28
C CYS A 313 -12.06 19.99 -13.12
N GLY A 314 -11.60 19.62 -11.92
CA GLY A 314 -10.18 19.28 -11.72
C GLY A 314 -9.95 17.90 -11.13
N GLY A 315 -10.11 16.82 -11.91
CA GLY A 315 -9.57 15.46 -11.63
C GLY A 315 -9.94 14.75 -10.32
N ALA A 316 -10.44 15.43 -9.30
CA ALA A 316 -10.43 15.01 -7.90
C ALA A 316 -11.36 13.81 -7.64
N GLY A 317 -12.49 13.74 -8.33
CA GLY A 317 -13.39 12.58 -8.28
C GLY A 317 -12.76 11.31 -8.86
N ARG A 318 -11.88 11.44 -9.87
CA ARG A 318 -11.09 10.33 -10.42
C ARG A 318 -9.95 9.96 -9.48
N TRP A 319 -9.32 10.94 -8.82
CA TRP A 319 -8.26 10.74 -7.81
C TRP A 319 -8.77 10.01 -6.56
N SER A 320 -9.96 10.36 -6.05
CA SER A 320 -10.59 9.66 -4.93
C SER A 320 -11.09 8.27 -5.28
N LEU A 321 -11.22 7.91 -6.55
CA LEU A 321 -11.50 6.54 -6.98
C LEU A 321 -10.21 5.77 -7.25
N TRP A 322 -9.20 6.43 -7.82
CA TRP A 322 -7.87 5.87 -8.08
C TRP A 322 -7.13 5.46 -6.80
N ILE A 323 -7.16 6.31 -5.76
CA ILE A 323 -6.50 6.04 -4.48
C ILE A 323 -7.16 4.85 -3.75
N TRP A 324 -8.46 4.64 -3.99
CA TRP A 324 -9.25 3.69 -3.21
C TRP A 324 -9.42 2.35 -3.92
N TYR A 325 -9.33 2.35 -5.26
CA TYR A 325 -9.67 1.20 -6.09
C TYR A 325 -8.62 0.88 -7.17
N GLY A 326 -7.48 1.59 -7.15
CA GLY A 326 -6.36 1.36 -8.05
C GLY A 326 -6.65 1.72 -9.52
N ARG A 327 -5.78 1.25 -10.42
CA ARG A 327 -5.73 1.58 -11.87
C ARG A 327 -7.03 1.33 -12.67
N TYR A 328 -8.05 0.70 -12.10
CA TYR A 328 -9.26 0.26 -12.80
C TYR A 328 -10.28 1.36 -13.11
N ALA A 329 -10.17 2.53 -12.50
CA ALA A 329 -10.98 3.69 -12.88
C ALA A 329 -10.64 4.23 -14.29
N ASN A 330 -9.51 3.81 -14.89
CA ASN A 330 -9.12 4.18 -16.26
C ASN A 330 -9.46 3.10 -17.32
N GLY A 331 -10.02 1.96 -16.92
CA GLY A 331 -10.32 0.84 -17.83
C GLY A 331 -11.62 0.98 -18.63
N TYR A 332 -12.37 2.06 -18.44
CA TYR A 332 -13.52 2.39 -19.29
C TYR A 332 -13.09 3.42 -20.34
N ARG A 333 -12.40 2.91 -21.37
CA ARG A 333 -12.49 3.43 -22.72
C ARG A 333 -13.12 2.33 -23.57
#